data_AF-A0A453ERE4-F1
#
_entry.id   AF-A0A453ERE4-F1
#
_cell.length_a   1.000
_cell.length_b   1.000
_cell.length_c   1.000
_cell.angle_alpha   90.00
_cell.angle_beta   90.00
_cell.angle_gamma   90.00
#
_symmetry.space_group_name_H-M   'P 1'
#
loop_
_entity.id
_entity.type
_entity.pdbx_description
1 polymer ?
#
loop_
_entity_poly.entity_id
_entity_poly.type
_entity_poly.pdbx_seq_one_letter_code
_entity_poly.pdbx_strand_id
1 'polypeptide(L)'
;MPLTLHRKIATSFKDQFLLQIFQISLTSLHQLKSEVPDELRRVPISLALRCLSFDFVGSPVDESSEEFGTVQLPASWRPLLQDPSTVQIFFDYYKVNDTSVSKEALECLVRLASVRRSLFVEDPARSQFLSHLMSGTREILQTGQGLADHGNYHEFCRLLGRFKVNYQLSELLNVEFYGEWLGLVAEFTTKSLLSWQWASNSVYYLLSLWSRLVTSVPYLKGDTPSLLDETVPKITEGFITSRINSVQASFADNSPDPDNPLENAESLQDQLESLPYLCRFKYESCSLFIINIMEPLLQAYTARSRLPASGDAAELSVIEGQIAWMVHIIAAILKIRQTVGCSQDSQELFDAELAARVLQLINITDTGVHAQRYQEISKQRLDRAILIFVQNFRRSYVGDQAMHASKLYARLSELLGLTDHLVLLNVIVGKIATNLKCYAECEDVIDHTLSLFQELASGYMTGKLLLKLESTKFIIANHSRENFPFLEEYRCVRSRTNFYYIL
;
A
#
# COMPACT_ATOMS: atom_id res chain seq x y z
N MET A 1 14.58 -18.95 31.48
CA MET A 1 15.84 -19.44 30.87
C MET A 1 16.59 -18.27 30.24
N PRO A 2 17.93 -18.25 30.23
CA PRO A 2 18.69 -17.30 29.41
C PRO A 2 18.36 -17.47 27.93
N LEU A 3 18.17 -16.37 27.18
CA LEU A 3 17.84 -16.38 25.75
C LEU A 3 18.82 -17.22 24.90
N THR A 4 20.10 -17.24 25.29
CA THR A 4 21.15 -18.03 24.64
C THR A 4 20.98 -19.54 24.82
N LEU A 5 20.51 -19.98 25.98
CA LEU A 5 20.19 -21.38 26.24
C LEU A 5 18.94 -21.81 25.46
N HIS A 6 17.92 -20.95 25.41
CA HIS A 6 16.71 -21.20 24.63
C HIS A 6 17.03 -21.38 23.13
N ARG A 7 17.86 -20.51 22.53
CA ARG A 7 18.28 -20.64 21.13
C ARG A 7 19.07 -21.92 20.86
N LYS A 8 19.94 -22.34 21.78
CA LYS A 8 20.68 -23.62 21.67
C LYS A 8 19.74 -24.83 21.69
N ILE A 9 18.77 -24.86 22.60
CA ILE A 9 17.78 -25.93 22.70
C ILE A 9 16.91 -25.97 21.43
N ALA A 10 16.41 -24.81 20.98
CA ALA A 10 15.62 -24.70 19.76
C ALA A 10 16.40 -25.19 18.52
N THR A 11 17.67 -24.82 18.41
CA THR A 11 18.55 -25.30 17.32
C THR A 11 18.75 -26.81 17.37
N SER A 12 19.02 -27.36 18.56
CA SER A 12 19.17 -28.82 18.74
C SER A 12 17.88 -29.57 18.39
N PHE A 13 16.73 -29.04 18.78
CA PHE A 13 15.42 -29.64 18.47
C PHE A 13 15.12 -29.63 16.97
N LYS A 14 15.39 -28.49 16.31
CA LYS A 14 15.27 -28.30 14.86
C LYS A 14 16.07 -29.33 14.08
N ASP A 15 17.33 -29.55 14.47
CA ASP A 15 18.25 -30.40 13.72
C ASP A 15 18.03 -31.90 13.99
N GLN A 16 17.56 -32.28 15.19
CA GLN A 16 17.43 -33.69 15.59
C GLN A 16 16.01 -34.27 15.42
N PHE A 17 14.96 -33.49 15.71
CA PHE A 17 13.61 -34.04 15.87
C PHE A 17 12.58 -33.44 14.92
N LEU A 18 12.69 -32.17 14.55
CA LEU A 18 11.63 -31.46 13.82
C LEU A 18 11.28 -32.11 12.47
N LEU A 19 12.29 -32.59 11.73
CA LEU A 19 12.06 -33.30 10.46
C LEU A 19 11.26 -34.59 10.67
N GLN A 20 11.58 -35.37 11.70
CA GLN A 20 10.89 -36.63 11.99
C GLN A 20 9.42 -36.37 12.36
N ILE A 21 9.17 -35.34 13.16
CA ILE A 21 7.81 -34.91 13.53
C ILE A 21 7.03 -34.50 12.27
N PHE A 22 7.66 -33.75 11.36
CA PHE A 22 7.02 -33.38 10.10
C PHE A 22 6.72 -34.59 9.21
N GLN A 23 7.63 -35.56 9.12
CA GLN A 23 7.39 -36.82 8.38
C GLN A 23 6.25 -37.65 8.98
N ILE A 24 6.11 -37.69 10.30
CA ILE A 24 4.98 -38.33 10.98
C ILE A 24 3.67 -37.63 10.60
N SER A 25 3.67 -36.30 10.56
CA SER A 25 2.50 -35.52 10.15
C SER A 25 2.07 -35.85 8.73
N LEU A 26 3.00 -35.86 7.76
CA LEU A 26 2.72 -36.20 6.36
C LEU A 26 2.25 -37.64 6.18
N THR A 27 2.90 -38.59 6.87
CA THR A 27 2.49 -40.01 6.82
C THR A 27 1.06 -40.17 7.33
N SER A 28 0.73 -39.49 8.43
CA SER A 28 -0.62 -39.49 8.99
C SER A 28 -1.61 -38.84 8.01
N LEU A 29 -1.26 -37.74 7.36
CA LEU A 29 -2.11 -37.09 6.34
C LEU A 29 -2.42 -38.03 5.18
N HIS A 30 -1.43 -38.77 4.68
CA HIS A 30 -1.64 -39.74 3.60
C HIS A 30 -2.52 -40.91 4.04
N GLN A 31 -2.37 -41.42 5.26
CA GLN A 31 -3.16 -42.53 5.77
C GLN A 31 -4.63 -42.15 6.05
N LEU A 32 -4.86 -40.93 6.55
CA LEU A 32 -6.20 -40.45 6.94
C LEU A 32 -7.02 -39.87 5.77
N LYS A 33 -6.42 -39.80 4.56
CA LYS A 33 -7.09 -39.29 3.36
C LYS A 33 -8.34 -40.10 2.98
N SER A 34 -8.39 -41.38 3.36
CA SER A 34 -9.39 -42.32 2.86
C SER A 34 -10.63 -42.49 3.75
N GLU A 35 -10.51 -42.52 5.09
CA GLU A 35 -11.61 -43.05 5.94
C GLU A 35 -11.60 -42.62 7.44
N VAL A 36 -11.64 -41.33 7.79
CA VAL A 36 -11.71 -40.95 9.23
C VAL A 36 -12.58 -39.70 9.47
N PRO A 37 -13.34 -39.59 10.60
CA PRO A 37 -14.06 -38.38 11.01
C PRO A 37 -13.18 -37.12 11.05
N ASP A 38 -13.80 -35.97 10.76
CA ASP A 38 -13.13 -34.69 10.47
C ASP A 38 -12.20 -34.21 11.60
N GLU A 39 -12.51 -34.48 12.87
CA GLU A 39 -11.69 -34.07 14.02
C GLU A 39 -10.28 -34.69 14.01
N LEU A 40 -10.13 -35.93 13.53
CA LEU A 40 -8.84 -36.61 13.47
C LEU A 40 -7.96 -36.15 12.31
N ARG A 41 -8.56 -35.56 11.26
CA ARG A 41 -7.83 -35.00 10.11
C ARG A 41 -7.12 -33.69 10.46
N ARG A 42 -7.65 -32.94 11.42
CA ARG A 42 -7.10 -31.64 11.81
C ARG A 42 -5.77 -31.75 12.56
N VAL A 43 -5.60 -32.79 13.38
CA VAL A 43 -4.40 -32.95 14.22
C VAL A 43 -3.11 -33.03 13.39
N PRO A 44 -3.02 -33.85 12.32
CA PRO A 44 -1.80 -33.90 11.52
C PRO A 44 -1.56 -32.65 10.68
N ILE A 45 -2.60 -31.96 10.20
CA ILE A 45 -2.44 -30.67 9.50
C ILE A 45 -1.89 -29.62 10.44
N SER A 46 -2.50 -29.49 11.61
CA SER A 46 -2.04 -28.53 12.62
C SER A 46 -0.60 -28.83 13.02
N LEU A 47 -0.23 -30.11 13.17
CA LEU A 47 1.16 -30.52 13.44
C LEU A 47 2.10 -30.13 12.29
N ALA A 48 1.71 -30.39 11.04
CA ALA A 48 2.48 -30.02 9.86
C ALA A 48 2.71 -28.50 9.80
N LEU A 49 1.67 -27.71 10.03
CA LEU A 49 1.70 -26.26 10.07
C LEU A 49 2.65 -25.74 11.16
N ARG A 50 2.60 -26.32 12.37
CA ARG A 50 3.50 -25.95 13.47
C ARG A 50 4.95 -26.29 13.15
N CYS A 51 5.20 -27.41 12.46
CA CYS A 51 6.55 -27.76 11.99
C CYS A 51 7.07 -26.75 10.96
N LEU A 52 6.25 -26.36 9.99
CA LEU A 52 6.59 -25.40 8.95
C LEU A 52 6.71 -23.95 9.46
N SER A 53 6.03 -23.63 10.57
CA SER A 53 6.06 -22.32 11.22
C SER A 53 7.07 -22.23 12.37
N PHE A 54 7.93 -23.24 12.53
CA PHE A 54 9.00 -23.20 13.52
C PHE A 54 9.93 -22.00 13.27
N ASP A 55 10.44 -21.37 14.34
CA ASP A 55 11.41 -20.28 14.21
C ASP A 55 12.81 -20.83 13.85
N PHE A 56 13.09 -20.90 12.54
CA PHE A 56 14.35 -21.43 12.00
C PHE A 56 15.56 -20.49 12.24
N VAL A 57 15.35 -19.22 12.59
CA VAL A 57 16.39 -18.16 12.60
C VAL A 57 16.64 -17.59 14.02
N GLY A 58 15.69 -17.73 14.94
CA GLY A 58 15.79 -17.28 16.34
C GLY A 58 15.30 -15.86 16.58
N SER A 59 14.29 -15.41 15.83
CA SER A 59 13.59 -14.13 16.02
C SER A 59 12.08 -14.38 16.19
N PRO A 60 11.41 -13.75 17.17
CA PRO A 60 9.97 -13.91 17.35
C PRO A 60 9.24 -13.49 16.07
N VAL A 61 8.37 -14.39 15.60
CA VAL A 61 7.70 -14.35 14.31
C VAL A 61 6.42 -13.54 14.45
N ASP A 62 6.38 -12.34 13.86
CA ASP A 62 5.11 -11.67 13.60
C ASP A 62 4.53 -12.22 12.28
N GLU A 63 3.54 -13.11 12.40
CA GLU A 63 2.88 -13.77 11.26
C GLU A 63 2.15 -12.80 10.32
N SER A 64 1.90 -11.56 10.77
CA SER A 64 1.20 -10.51 10.02
C SER A 64 2.12 -9.64 9.17
N SER A 65 3.42 -9.61 9.46
CA SER A 65 4.39 -8.73 8.79
C SER A 65 4.88 -9.26 7.43
N GLU A 66 4.96 -8.38 6.41
CA GLU A 66 5.62 -8.68 5.12
C GLU A 66 7.11 -9.02 5.26
N GLU A 67 7.72 -8.63 6.39
CA GLU A 67 9.12 -8.88 6.71
C GLU A 67 9.46 -10.37 6.94
N PHE A 68 8.50 -11.28 6.75
CA PHE A 68 8.84 -12.69 6.54
C PHE A 68 9.55 -12.88 5.20
N GLY A 69 10.88 -12.77 5.28
CA GLY A 69 11.84 -13.33 4.34
C GLY A 69 11.77 -14.85 4.32
N THR A 70 12.18 -15.41 3.19
CA THR A 70 12.20 -16.85 2.86
C THR A 70 12.42 -17.80 4.06
N VAL A 71 11.66 -18.89 4.15
CA VAL A 71 11.81 -19.94 5.17
C VAL A 71 13.14 -20.69 4.95
N GLN A 72 13.97 -20.73 6.00
CA GLN A 72 15.30 -21.33 6.00
C GLN A 72 15.28 -22.76 6.56
N LEU A 73 14.71 -23.69 5.79
CA LEU A 73 14.66 -25.10 6.18
C LEU A 73 16.06 -25.74 6.12
N PRO A 74 16.39 -26.68 7.03
CA PRO A 74 17.62 -27.46 6.95
C PRO A 74 17.72 -28.28 5.66
N ALA A 75 18.94 -28.48 5.16
CA ALA A 75 19.17 -29.24 3.92
C ALA A 75 18.65 -30.70 3.97
N SER A 76 18.51 -31.27 5.16
CA SER A 76 17.93 -32.61 5.38
C SER A 76 16.47 -32.73 4.92
N TRP A 77 15.74 -31.61 4.80
CA TRP A 77 14.34 -31.59 4.34
C TRP A 77 14.22 -31.68 2.81
N ARG A 78 15.34 -31.55 2.07
CA ARG A 78 15.35 -31.50 0.61
C ARG A 78 14.62 -32.68 -0.06
N PRO A 79 14.87 -33.96 0.29
CA PRO A 79 14.23 -35.08 -0.39
C PRO A 79 12.70 -35.05 -0.25
N LEU A 80 12.21 -34.59 0.91
CA LEU A 80 10.79 -34.50 1.20
C LEU A 80 10.11 -33.40 0.39
N LEU A 81 10.76 -32.25 0.22
CA LEU A 81 10.21 -31.12 -0.54
C LEU A 81 10.34 -31.24 -2.05
N GLN A 82 11.27 -32.08 -2.52
CA GLN A 82 11.37 -32.43 -3.94
C GLN A 82 10.34 -33.47 -4.37
N ASP A 83 9.73 -34.20 -3.43
CA ASP A 83 8.62 -35.09 -3.73
C ASP A 83 7.33 -34.28 -3.98
N PRO A 84 6.74 -34.35 -5.20
CA PRO A 84 5.49 -33.67 -5.51
C PRO A 84 4.34 -34.06 -4.57
N SER A 85 4.36 -35.27 -4.00
CA SER A 85 3.31 -35.74 -3.09
C SER A 85 3.17 -34.85 -1.84
N THR A 86 4.28 -34.26 -1.38
CA THR A 86 4.33 -33.39 -0.21
C THR A 86 3.56 -32.09 -0.41
N VAL A 87 3.56 -31.52 -1.61
CA VAL A 87 2.76 -30.31 -1.89
C VAL A 87 1.33 -30.70 -2.24
N GLN A 88 1.16 -31.77 -3.02
CA GLN A 88 -0.14 -32.26 -3.44
C GLN A 88 -1.07 -32.57 -2.27
N ILE A 89 -0.54 -33.16 -1.18
CA ILE A 89 -1.36 -33.50 -0.01
C ILE A 89 -2.04 -32.26 0.59
N PHE A 90 -1.37 -31.11 0.65
CA PHE A 90 -2.00 -29.88 1.17
C PHE A 90 -3.06 -29.33 0.22
N PHE A 91 -2.86 -29.42 -1.10
CA PHE A 91 -3.94 -29.10 -2.06
C PHE A 91 -5.12 -30.07 -1.95
N ASP A 92 -4.88 -31.35 -1.67
CA ASP A 92 -5.95 -32.33 -1.47
C ASP A 92 -6.77 -32.02 -0.22
N TYR A 93 -6.09 -31.66 0.88
CA TYR A 93 -6.75 -31.27 2.12
C TYR A 93 -7.44 -29.90 2.04
N TYR A 94 -6.97 -29.00 1.17
CA TYR A 94 -7.71 -27.78 0.84
C TYR A 94 -9.09 -28.07 0.23
N LYS A 95 -9.19 -29.13 -0.58
CA LYS A 95 -10.45 -29.53 -1.23
C LYS A 95 -11.43 -30.22 -0.29
N VAL A 96 -11.02 -30.53 0.95
CA VAL A 96 -11.90 -31.10 1.97
C VAL A 96 -12.90 -30.03 2.42
N ASN A 97 -14.16 -30.43 2.62
CA ASN A 97 -15.26 -29.50 2.94
C ASN A 97 -15.29 -29.10 4.44
N ASP A 98 -14.13 -28.71 4.98
CA ASP A 98 -13.95 -28.19 6.35
C ASP A 98 -13.10 -26.91 6.27
N THR A 99 -13.67 -25.77 6.66
CA THR A 99 -13.05 -24.44 6.55
C THR A 99 -11.81 -24.28 7.43
N SER A 100 -11.75 -24.97 8.57
CA SER A 100 -10.59 -24.90 9.46
C SER A 100 -9.41 -25.68 8.88
N VAL A 101 -9.67 -26.85 8.32
CA VAL A 101 -8.70 -27.72 7.68
C VAL A 101 -8.18 -27.09 6.38
N SER A 102 -9.08 -26.53 5.56
CA SER A 102 -8.71 -25.88 4.30
C SER A 102 -7.82 -24.67 4.54
N LYS A 103 -8.12 -23.88 5.59
CA LYS A 103 -7.31 -22.71 5.95
C LYS A 103 -5.90 -23.13 6.39
N GLU A 104 -5.79 -24.08 7.32
CA GLU A 104 -4.49 -24.56 7.80
C GLU A 104 -3.67 -25.23 6.66
N ALA A 105 -4.34 -25.86 5.68
CA ALA A 105 -3.69 -26.39 4.48
C ALA A 105 -3.12 -25.28 3.59
N LEU A 106 -3.86 -24.17 3.40
CA LEU A 106 -3.33 -22.98 2.70
C LEU A 106 -2.16 -22.35 3.47
N GLU A 107 -2.24 -22.24 4.80
CA GLU A 107 -1.13 -21.74 5.61
C GLU A 107 0.14 -22.60 5.43
N CYS A 108 0.00 -23.93 5.37
CA CYS A 108 1.11 -24.83 5.01
C CYS A 108 1.67 -24.51 3.63
N LEU A 109 0.81 -24.33 2.62
CA LEU A 109 1.23 -23.97 1.26
C LEU A 109 1.94 -22.61 1.21
N VAL A 110 1.51 -21.62 2.00
CA VAL A 110 2.20 -20.31 2.13
C VAL A 110 3.62 -20.50 2.64
N ARG A 111 3.83 -21.35 3.65
CA ARG A 111 5.16 -21.66 4.20
C ARG A 111 6.03 -22.40 3.17
N LEU A 112 5.45 -23.36 2.45
CA LEU A 112 6.13 -24.13 1.40
C LEU A 112 6.54 -23.25 0.21
N ALA A 113 5.66 -22.37 -0.26
CA ALA A 113 5.95 -21.39 -1.32
C ALA A 113 7.05 -20.38 -0.91
N SER A 114 7.25 -20.21 0.39
CA SER A 114 8.26 -19.32 0.97
C SER A 114 9.63 -19.98 1.19
N VAL A 115 9.80 -21.26 0.87
CA VAL A 115 11.08 -21.98 1.08
C VAL A 115 12.19 -21.41 0.20
N ARG A 116 13.31 -21.04 0.82
CA ARG A 116 14.42 -20.34 0.14
C ARG A 116 15.03 -21.14 -1.01
N ARG A 117 15.43 -20.44 -2.08
CA ARG A 117 16.16 -21.00 -3.23
C ARG A 117 17.32 -21.93 -2.85
N SER A 118 18.08 -21.62 -1.80
CA SER A 118 19.23 -22.42 -1.35
C SER A 118 18.91 -23.87 -1.01
N LEU A 119 17.64 -24.20 -0.76
CA LEU A 119 17.24 -25.60 -0.56
C LEU A 119 17.27 -26.39 -1.87
N PHE A 120 17.09 -25.75 -3.03
CA PHE A 120 17.08 -26.39 -4.34
C PHE A 120 18.44 -26.18 -5.03
N VAL A 121 19.30 -27.20 -4.98
CA VAL A 121 20.64 -27.15 -5.59
C VAL A 121 20.55 -27.28 -7.12
N GLU A 122 19.57 -28.05 -7.59
CA GLU A 122 19.32 -28.29 -9.01
C GLU A 122 18.15 -27.41 -9.48
N ASP A 123 18.39 -26.58 -10.50
CA ASP A 123 17.36 -25.70 -11.07
C ASP A 123 16.12 -26.47 -11.58
N PRO A 124 16.20 -27.68 -12.19
CA PRO A 124 15.03 -28.44 -12.60
C PRO A 124 14.07 -28.78 -11.45
N ALA A 125 14.58 -29.17 -10.29
CA ALA A 125 13.76 -29.50 -9.12
C ALA A 125 12.99 -28.28 -8.61
N ARG A 126 13.62 -27.09 -8.66
CA ARG A 126 12.97 -25.84 -8.29
C ARG A 126 11.87 -25.45 -9.27
N SER A 127 12.12 -25.59 -10.57
CA SER A 127 11.13 -25.31 -11.61
C SER A 127 9.92 -26.25 -11.52
N GLN A 128 10.15 -27.54 -11.25
CA GLN A 128 9.06 -28.50 -11.04
C GLN A 128 8.22 -28.16 -9.80
N PHE A 129 8.87 -27.81 -8.69
CA PHE A 129 8.20 -27.39 -7.46
C PHE A 129 7.35 -26.12 -7.67
N LEU A 130 7.91 -25.12 -8.36
CA LEU A 130 7.18 -23.90 -8.75
C LEU A 130 5.98 -24.21 -9.66
N SER A 131 6.19 -25.02 -10.69
CA SER A 131 5.12 -25.42 -11.62
C SER A 131 3.98 -26.13 -10.89
N HIS A 132 4.29 -27.01 -9.94
CA HIS A 132 3.28 -27.69 -9.13
C HIS A 132 2.46 -26.71 -8.26
N LEU A 133 3.11 -25.77 -7.58
CA LEU A 133 2.42 -24.71 -6.82
C LEU A 133 1.55 -23.82 -7.71
N MET A 134 2.05 -23.42 -8.88
CA MET A 134 1.29 -22.61 -9.83
C MET A 134 0.10 -23.39 -10.41
N SER A 135 0.25 -24.69 -10.65
CA SER A 135 -0.85 -25.55 -11.12
C SER A 135 -1.98 -25.65 -10.09
N GLY A 136 -1.64 -25.86 -8.81
CA GLY A 136 -2.65 -25.92 -7.75
C GLY A 136 -3.35 -24.58 -7.52
N THR A 137 -2.63 -23.46 -7.53
CA THR A 137 -3.26 -22.13 -7.43
C THR A 137 -4.08 -21.77 -8.66
N ARG A 138 -3.68 -22.21 -9.86
CA ARG A 138 -4.49 -22.10 -11.08
C ARG A 138 -5.83 -22.82 -10.93
N GLU A 139 -5.82 -24.06 -10.44
CA GLU A 139 -7.05 -24.85 -10.24
C GLU A 139 -8.00 -24.17 -9.24
N ILE A 140 -7.47 -23.63 -8.14
CA ILE A 140 -8.27 -22.87 -7.15
C ILE A 140 -8.89 -21.63 -7.80
N LEU A 141 -8.14 -20.89 -8.62
CA LEU A 141 -8.66 -19.72 -9.33
C LEU A 141 -9.75 -20.07 -10.35
N GLN A 142 -9.59 -21.17 -11.09
CA GLN A 142 -10.56 -21.63 -12.10
C GLN A 142 -11.87 -22.10 -11.45
N THR A 143 -11.77 -22.83 -10.34
CA THR A 143 -12.93 -23.43 -9.67
C THR A 143 -13.61 -22.46 -8.70
N GLY A 144 -12.86 -21.52 -8.12
CA GLY A 144 -13.33 -20.67 -7.03
C GLY A 144 -13.63 -21.42 -5.73
N GLN A 145 -13.28 -22.71 -5.64
CA GLN A 145 -13.60 -23.55 -4.49
C GLN A 145 -12.96 -22.99 -3.23
N GLY A 146 -13.73 -22.90 -2.13
CA GLY A 146 -13.24 -22.48 -0.80
C GLY A 146 -13.03 -20.97 -0.62
N LEU A 147 -13.05 -20.18 -1.70
CA LEU A 147 -12.77 -18.73 -1.66
C LEU A 147 -13.95 -17.87 -1.18
N ALA A 148 -15.11 -18.47 -0.87
CA ALA A 148 -16.21 -17.77 -0.19
C ALA A 148 -15.96 -17.60 1.32
N ASP A 149 -15.05 -18.38 1.90
CA ASP A 149 -14.63 -18.25 3.29
C ASP A 149 -13.51 -17.19 3.40
N HIS A 150 -13.65 -16.27 4.36
CA HIS A 150 -12.71 -15.17 4.54
C HIS A 150 -11.30 -15.63 4.95
N GLY A 151 -11.21 -16.69 5.77
CA GLY A 151 -9.93 -17.26 6.20
C GLY A 151 -9.16 -17.88 5.03
N ASN A 152 -9.84 -18.71 4.25
CA ASN A 152 -9.26 -19.29 3.04
C ASN A 152 -8.84 -18.22 2.03
N TYR A 153 -9.71 -17.24 1.79
CA TYR A 153 -9.42 -16.19 0.83
C TYR A 153 -8.21 -15.35 1.24
N HIS A 154 -8.11 -14.97 2.51
CA HIS A 154 -6.95 -14.25 3.03
C HIS A 154 -5.64 -15.04 2.85
N GLU A 155 -5.64 -16.31 3.24
CA GLU A 155 -4.46 -17.18 3.08
C GLU A 155 -4.10 -17.44 1.62
N PHE A 156 -5.11 -17.49 0.73
CA PHE A 156 -4.88 -17.62 -0.70
C PHE A 156 -4.25 -16.35 -1.30
N CYS A 157 -4.70 -15.16 -0.89
CA CYS A 157 -4.03 -13.89 -1.24
C CYS A 157 -2.58 -13.86 -0.76
N ARG A 158 -2.31 -14.32 0.47
CA ARG A 158 -0.95 -14.46 1.01
C ARG A 158 -0.11 -15.41 0.15
N LEU A 159 -0.66 -16.57 -0.23
CA LEU A 159 0.02 -17.56 -1.07
C LEU A 159 0.42 -16.97 -2.43
N LEU A 160 -0.50 -16.26 -3.10
CA LEU A 160 -0.22 -15.55 -4.35
C LEU A 160 0.91 -14.52 -4.18
N GLY A 161 0.88 -13.73 -3.09
CA GLY A 161 1.94 -12.78 -2.76
C GLY A 161 3.33 -13.41 -2.65
N ARG A 162 3.43 -14.66 -2.14
CA ARG A 162 4.71 -15.35 -1.92
C ARG A 162 5.46 -15.70 -3.20
N PHE A 163 4.77 -15.92 -4.33
CA PHE A 163 5.44 -16.30 -5.58
C PHE A 163 6.50 -15.27 -5.97
N LYS A 164 6.16 -13.98 -5.96
CA LYS A 164 7.14 -12.97 -6.41
C LYS A 164 8.17 -12.58 -5.36
N VAL A 165 7.88 -12.83 -4.08
CA VAL A 165 8.86 -12.68 -2.99
C VAL A 165 9.98 -13.71 -3.14
N ASN A 166 9.65 -14.96 -3.48
CA ASN A 166 10.58 -16.08 -3.46
C ASN A 166 11.12 -16.50 -4.84
N TYR A 167 10.40 -16.20 -5.93
CA TYR A 167 10.76 -16.58 -7.30
C TYR A 167 10.98 -15.34 -8.17
N GLN A 168 11.98 -15.40 -9.04
CA GLN A 168 12.25 -14.35 -10.03
C GLN A 168 11.19 -14.37 -11.12
N LEU A 169 10.95 -13.22 -11.77
CA LEU A 169 9.97 -13.13 -12.86
C LEU A 169 10.34 -14.06 -14.04
N SER A 170 11.64 -14.21 -14.32
CA SER A 170 12.13 -15.17 -15.32
C SER A 170 11.77 -16.63 -14.99
N GLU A 171 11.72 -17.01 -13.71
CA GLU A 171 11.31 -18.35 -13.29
C GLU A 171 9.82 -18.56 -13.53
N LEU A 172 8.99 -17.53 -13.27
CA LEU A 172 7.54 -17.59 -13.52
C LEU A 172 7.22 -17.68 -15.02
N LEU A 173 7.90 -16.89 -15.85
CA LEU A 173 7.72 -16.90 -17.31
C LEU A 173 8.07 -18.23 -17.97
N ASN A 174 8.96 -19.02 -17.34
CA ASN A 174 9.35 -20.34 -17.84
C ASN A 174 8.29 -21.42 -17.60
N VAL A 175 7.23 -21.13 -16.85
CA VAL A 175 6.12 -22.07 -16.63
C VAL A 175 5.15 -22.00 -17.81
N GLU A 176 4.88 -23.14 -18.44
CA GLU A 176 4.13 -23.23 -19.72
C GLU A 176 2.77 -22.52 -19.72
N PHE A 177 2.06 -22.55 -18.59
CA PHE A 177 0.74 -21.95 -18.41
C PHE A 177 0.77 -20.60 -17.66
N TYR A 178 1.92 -19.92 -17.61
CA TYR A 178 2.05 -18.61 -16.94
C TYR A 178 1.02 -17.59 -17.42
N GLY A 179 0.79 -17.48 -18.74
CA GLY A 179 -0.16 -16.51 -19.29
C GLY A 179 -1.60 -16.74 -18.83
N GLU A 180 -2.04 -18.00 -18.80
CA GLU A 180 -3.35 -18.40 -18.29
C GLU A 180 -3.47 -18.09 -16.79
N TRP A 181 -2.47 -18.50 -16.00
CA TRP A 181 -2.42 -18.25 -14.57
C TRP A 181 -2.46 -16.75 -14.25
N LEU A 182 -1.67 -15.94 -14.97
CA LEU A 182 -1.62 -14.49 -14.78
C LEU A 182 -2.98 -13.84 -15.09
N GLY A 183 -3.65 -14.28 -16.16
CA GLY A 183 -5.00 -13.81 -16.50
C GLY A 183 -6.02 -14.12 -15.40
N LEU A 184 -5.98 -15.31 -14.83
CA LEU A 184 -6.83 -15.70 -13.70
C LEU A 184 -6.55 -14.89 -12.43
N VAL A 185 -5.27 -14.65 -12.11
CA VAL A 185 -4.86 -13.79 -10.98
C VAL A 185 -5.35 -12.36 -11.19
N ALA A 186 -5.33 -11.86 -12.42
CA ALA A 186 -5.82 -10.52 -12.75
C ALA A 186 -7.34 -10.38 -12.59
N GLU A 187 -8.10 -11.36 -13.07
CA GLU A 187 -9.55 -11.42 -12.89
C GLU A 187 -9.89 -11.49 -11.40
N PHE A 188 -9.22 -12.36 -10.66
CA PHE A 188 -9.37 -12.48 -9.21
C PHE A 188 -9.05 -11.16 -8.50
N THR A 189 -7.93 -10.52 -8.83
CA THR A 189 -7.55 -9.21 -8.25
C THR A 189 -8.61 -8.16 -8.54
N THR A 190 -9.14 -8.11 -9.77
CA THR A 190 -10.18 -7.14 -10.14
C THR A 190 -11.46 -7.35 -9.34
N LYS A 191 -11.92 -8.60 -9.18
CA LYS A 191 -13.09 -8.93 -8.34
C LYS A 191 -12.86 -8.57 -6.87
N SER A 192 -11.65 -8.80 -6.38
CA SER A 192 -11.21 -8.47 -5.02
C SER A 192 -11.27 -6.97 -4.75
N LEU A 193 -10.82 -6.16 -5.71
CA LEU A 193 -10.87 -4.70 -5.63
C LEU A 193 -12.30 -4.17 -5.63
N LEU A 194 -13.20 -4.76 -6.41
CA LEU A 194 -14.62 -4.37 -6.42
C LEU A 194 -15.32 -4.75 -5.11
N SER A 195 -14.92 -5.84 -4.47
CA SER A 195 -15.47 -6.33 -3.20
C SER A 195 -14.69 -5.79 -1.99
N TRP A 196 -14.42 -4.48 -1.98
CA TRP A 196 -13.49 -3.84 -1.05
C TRP A 196 -13.86 -4.01 0.44
N GLN A 197 -15.14 -4.09 0.77
CA GLN A 197 -15.62 -4.28 2.16
C GLN A 197 -15.21 -5.64 2.74
N TRP A 198 -15.14 -6.67 1.89
CA TRP A 198 -14.86 -8.03 2.31
C TRP A 198 -13.38 -8.41 2.16
N ALA A 199 -12.67 -7.79 1.22
CA ALA A 199 -11.30 -8.15 0.88
C ALA A 199 -10.23 -7.14 1.37
N SER A 200 -10.61 -6.06 2.08
CA SER A 200 -9.73 -4.92 2.40
C SER A 200 -8.33 -5.30 2.90
N ASN A 201 -8.25 -6.17 3.90
CA ASN A 201 -6.99 -6.62 4.52
C ASN A 201 -6.19 -7.62 3.66
N SER A 202 -6.81 -8.22 2.65
CA SER A 202 -6.23 -9.26 1.79
C SER A 202 -5.75 -8.71 0.45
N VAL A 203 -6.37 -7.63 -0.04
CA VAL A 203 -6.04 -6.95 -1.31
C VAL A 203 -4.61 -6.46 -1.33
N TYR A 204 -4.07 -6.09 -0.17
CA TYR A 204 -2.68 -5.65 -0.02
C TYR A 204 -1.68 -6.67 -0.60
N TYR A 205 -1.84 -7.98 -0.31
CA TYR A 205 -0.96 -9.03 -0.85
C TYR A 205 -1.03 -9.14 -2.38
N LEU A 206 -2.21 -8.93 -2.96
CA LEU A 206 -2.38 -8.94 -4.41
C LEU A 206 -1.69 -7.72 -5.04
N LEU A 207 -1.88 -6.53 -4.48
CA LEU A 207 -1.20 -5.32 -4.98
C LEU A 207 0.33 -5.41 -4.83
N SER A 208 0.81 -5.98 -3.72
CA SER A 208 2.24 -6.26 -3.47
C SER A 208 2.80 -7.22 -4.52
N LEU A 209 2.05 -8.27 -4.89
CA LEU A 209 2.41 -9.17 -6.00
C LEU A 209 2.59 -8.38 -7.31
N TRP A 210 1.59 -7.59 -7.72
CA TRP A 210 1.63 -6.84 -8.98
C TRP A 210 2.75 -5.79 -9.00
N SER A 211 2.96 -5.09 -7.88
CA SER A 211 4.03 -4.11 -7.73
C SER A 211 5.40 -4.77 -7.93
N ARG A 212 5.64 -5.90 -7.24
CA ARG A 212 6.91 -6.64 -7.37
C ARG A 212 7.10 -7.26 -8.75
N LEU A 213 6.03 -7.63 -9.45
CA LEU A 213 6.09 -8.12 -10.84
C LEU A 213 6.56 -6.99 -11.77
N VAL A 214 5.91 -5.84 -11.71
CA VAL A 214 6.25 -4.63 -12.48
C VAL A 214 7.68 -4.16 -12.23
N THR A 215 8.11 -4.08 -10.98
CA THR A 215 9.47 -3.61 -10.66
C THR A 215 10.56 -4.58 -11.12
N SER A 216 10.18 -5.83 -11.45
CA SER A 216 11.12 -6.83 -11.98
C SER A 216 11.24 -6.83 -13.50
N VAL A 217 10.32 -6.19 -14.22
CA VAL A 217 10.33 -6.12 -15.69
C VAL A 217 11.61 -5.51 -16.26
N PRO A 218 12.15 -4.39 -15.72
CA PRO A 218 13.39 -3.79 -16.24
C PRO A 218 14.62 -4.70 -16.15
N TYR A 219 14.55 -5.76 -15.33
CA TYR A 219 15.64 -6.72 -15.13
C TYR A 219 15.47 -8.01 -15.95
N LEU A 220 14.39 -8.14 -16.72
CA LEU A 220 14.22 -9.26 -17.64
C LEU A 220 15.23 -9.16 -18.78
N LYS A 221 15.86 -10.30 -19.10
CA LYS A 221 16.79 -10.43 -20.21
C LYS A 221 16.07 -11.09 -21.38
N GLY A 222 16.20 -10.51 -22.58
CA GLY A 222 15.60 -11.00 -23.82
C GLY A 222 14.21 -10.44 -24.10
N ASP A 223 13.62 -10.86 -25.23
CA ASP A 223 12.37 -10.32 -25.78
C ASP A 223 11.10 -11.07 -25.29
N THR A 224 11.18 -11.83 -24.20
CA THR A 224 10.03 -12.58 -23.68
C THR A 224 8.97 -11.60 -23.14
N PRO A 225 7.73 -11.61 -23.66
CA PRO A 225 6.71 -10.66 -23.26
C PRO A 225 6.28 -10.92 -21.81
N SER A 226 6.25 -9.87 -20.99
CA SER A 226 5.86 -9.97 -19.57
C SER A 226 4.37 -10.26 -19.35
N LEU A 227 3.54 -9.95 -20.37
CA LEU A 227 2.05 -9.96 -20.33
C LEU A 227 1.44 -9.00 -19.29
N LEU A 228 2.24 -8.10 -18.72
CA LEU A 228 1.80 -7.14 -17.71
C LEU A 228 1.27 -5.83 -18.32
N ASP A 229 1.69 -5.50 -19.55
CA ASP A 229 1.42 -4.22 -20.23
C ASP A 229 -0.08 -3.88 -20.36
N GLU A 230 -0.93 -4.89 -20.54
CA GLU A 230 -2.38 -4.72 -20.66
C GLU A 230 -3.13 -4.90 -19.33
N THR A 231 -2.53 -5.67 -18.42
CA THR A 231 -3.19 -6.16 -17.20
C THR A 231 -3.04 -5.18 -16.05
N VAL A 232 -1.83 -4.66 -15.84
CA VAL A 232 -1.51 -3.74 -14.73
C VAL A 232 -2.28 -2.43 -14.81
N PRO A 233 -2.45 -1.77 -15.99
CA PRO A 233 -3.27 -0.57 -16.08
C PRO A 233 -4.70 -0.80 -15.59
N LYS A 234 -5.35 -1.90 -16.00
CA LYS A 234 -6.73 -2.24 -15.58
C LYS A 234 -6.84 -2.44 -14.08
N ILE A 235 -5.86 -3.10 -13.46
CA ILE A 235 -5.82 -3.29 -12.00
C ILE A 235 -5.65 -1.95 -11.28
N THR A 236 -4.79 -1.07 -11.81
CA THR A 236 -4.55 0.26 -11.26
C THR A 236 -5.82 1.12 -11.33
N GLU A 237 -6.46 1.14 -12.49
CA GLU A 237 -7.74 1.84 -12.72
C GLU A 237 -8.85 1.28 -11.82
N GLY A 238 -8.93 -0.06 -11.68
CA GLY A 238 -9.87 -0.73 -10.80
C GLY A 238 -9.68 -0.38 -9.33
N PHE A 239 -8.43 -0.28 -8.86
CA PHE A 239 -8.12 0.15 -7.49
C PHE A 239 -8.59 1.59 -7.25
N ILE A 240 -8.20 2.52 -8.12
CA ILE A 240 -8.55 3.95 -7.99
C ILE A 240 -10.07 4.12 -8.00
N THR A 241 -10.76 3.48 -8.96
CA THR A 241 -12.22 3.53 -9.08
C THR A 241 -12.90 2.96 -7.84
N SER A 242 -12.41 1.83 -7.31
CA SER A 242 -12.95 1.21 -6.10
C SER A 242 -12.90 2.14 -4.89
N ARG A 243 -11.77 2.84 -4.66
CA ARG A 243 -11.62 3.77 -3.54
C ARG A 243 -12.49 5.02 -3.66
N ILE A 244 -12.74 5.48 -4.88
CA ILE A 244 -13.64 6.63 -5.10
C ILE A 244 -15.09 6.24 -4.88
N ASN A 245 -15.48 5.04 -5.30
CA ASN A 245 -16.82 4.50 -5.09
C ASN A 245 -17.06 4.14 -3.61
N SER A 246 -16.03 3.71 -2.87
CA SER A 246 -16.17 3.38 -1.45
C SER A 246 -16.60 4.60 -0.63
N VAL A 247 -16.10 5.80 -0.97
CA VAL A 247 -16.55 7.05 -0.33
C VAL A 247 -18.06 7.24 -0.51
N GLN A 248 -18.58 7.07 -1.74
CA GLN A 248 -20.01 7.24 -2.01
C GLN A 248 -20.86 6.25 -1.22
N ALA A 249 -20.42 5.00 -1.10
CA ALA A 249 -21.12 3.96 -0.34
C ALA A 249 -21.14 4.27 1.17
N SER A 250 -20.01 4.67 1.77
CA SER A 250 -19.94 4.99 3.20
C SER A 250 -20.85 6.16 3.60
N PHE A 251 -21.08 7.13 2.72
CA PHE A 251 -21.98 8.25 2.97
C PHE A 251 -23.46 7.93 2.69
N ALA A 252 -23.76 6.95 1.83
CA ALA A 252 -25.14 6.53 1.55
C ALA A 252 -25.76 5.73 2.71
N ASP A 253 -24.96 4.90 3.39
CA ASP A 253 -25.45 4.01 4.45
C ASP A 253 -25.57 4.69 5.82
N ASN A 254 -25.15 5.96 5.97
CA ASN A 254 -25.14 6.74 7.23
C ASN A 254 -24.48 6.03 8.44
N SER A 255 -23.78 4.93 8.23
CA SER A 255 -23.00 4.25 9.26
C SER A 255 -21.56 4.77 9.23
N PRO A 256 -21.00 5.23 10.35
CA PRO A 256 -19.57 5.47 10.43
C PRO A 256 -18.86 4.16 10.09
N ASP A 257 -18.07 4.15 9.03
CA ASP A 257 -17.22 3.02 8.65
C ASP A 257 -16.03 2.99 9.62
N PRO A 258 -16.02 2.08 10.62
CA PRO A 258 -14.97 2.03 11.62
C PRO A 258 -13.62 1.65 11.02
N ASP A 259 -13.61 1.10 9.81
CA ASP A 259 -12.42 0.67 9.06
C ASP A 259 -12.08 1.65 7.93
N ASN A 260 -12.60 2.89 7.97
CA ASN A 260 -12.30 3.90 6.96
C ASN A 260 -10.78 4.14 6.87
N PRO A 261 -10.13 3.80 5.74
CA PRO A 261 -8.68 3.93 5.63
C PRO A 261 -8.21 5.38 5.77
N LEU A 262 -9.05 6.38 5.47
CA LEU A 262 -8.68 7.78 5.63
C LEU A 262 -8.54 8.22 7.10
N GLU A 263 -9.05 7.44 8.05
CA GLU A 263 -8.89 7.71 9.49
C GLU A 263 -7.65 7.03 10.08
N ASN A 264 -7.22 5.91 9.49
CA ASN A 264 -6.05 5.16 9.93
C ASN A 264 -4.88 5.35 8.97
N ALA A 265 -3.90 6.18 9.38
CA ALA A 265 -2.72 6.50 8.58
C ALA A 265 -1.86 5.27 8.24
N GLU A 266 -1.79 4.26 9.11
CA GLU A 266 -1.04 3.02 8.86
C GLU A 266 -1.75 2.20 7.77
N SER A 267 -3.05 1.95 7.93
CA SER A 267 -3.86 1.23 6.94
C SER A 267 -3.84 1.91 5.56
N LEU A 268 -3.91 3.25 5.52
CA LEU A 268 -3.81 4.01 4.29
C LEU A 268 -2.44 3.85 3.63
N GLN A 269 -1.38 3.93 4.43
CA GLN A 269 -0.01 3.80 3.94
C GLN A 269 0.25 2.40 3.38
N ASP A 270 -0.27 1.36 4.03
CA ASP A 270 -0.16 -0.03 3.56
C ASP A 270 -0.87 -0.20 2.21
N GLN A 271 -2.11 0.30 2.09
CA GLN A 271 -2.86 0.22 0.82
C GLN A 271 -2.18 0.98 -0.33
N LEU A 272 -1.52 2.10 -0.03
CA LEU A 272 -0.85 2.94 -1.01
C LEU A 272 0.62 2.56 -1.26
N GLU A 273 1.20 1.62 -0.51
CA GLU A 273 2.62 1.26 -0.64
C GLU A 273 2.96 0.73 -2.04
N SER A 274 2.08 -0.13 -2.59
CA SER A 274 2.29 -0.78 -3.87
C SER A 274 1.88 0.07 -5.07
N LEU A 275 0.94 1.00 -4.88
CA LEU A 275 0.28 1.73 -5.97
C LEU A 275 1.22 2.59 -6.84
N PRO A 276 2.20 3.34 -6.29
CA PRO A 276 3.09 4.18 -7.08
C PRO A 276 3.84 3.40 -8.18
N TYR A 277 4.25 2.16 -7.88
CA TYR A 277 4.95 1.31 -8.86
C TYR A 277 4.02 0.88 -9.98
N LEU A 278 2.76 0.54 -9.66
CA LEU A 278 1.74 0.18 -10.65
C LEU A 278 1.43 1.36 -11.57
N CYS A 279 1.19 2.56 -10.99
CA CYS A 279 0.94 3.78 -11.75
C CYS A 279 2.10 4.12 -12.69
N ARG A 280 3.36 4.01 -12.21
CA ARG A 280 4.55 4.36 -13.00
C ARG A 280 4.88 3.34 -14.09
N PHE A 281 4.31 2.14 -14.08
CA PHE A 281 4.55 1.13 -15.12
C PHE A 281 4.04 1.59 -16.50
N LYS A 282 2.86 2.22 -16.53
CA LYS A 282 2.28 2.87 -17.71
C LYS A 282 1.88 4.30 -17.33
N TYR A 283 2.90 5.11 -17.06
CA TYR A 283 2.68 6.38 -16.35
C TYR A 283 1.84 7.39 -17.11
N GLU A 284 2.00 7.48 -18.43
CA GLU A 284 1.21 8.38 -19.27
C GLU A 284 -0.30 8.05 -19.19
N SER A 285 -0.69 6.82 -19.50
CA SER A 285 -2.10 6.40 -19.45
C SER A 285 -2.67 6.52 -18.05
N CYS A 286 -1.92 6.12 -17.01
CA CYS A 286 -2.37 6.22 -15.63
C CYS A 286 -2.55 7.69 -15.18
N SER A 287 -1.64 8.58 -15.57
CA SER A 287 -1.73 10.01 -15.23
C SER A 287 -2.95 10.64 -15.90
N LEU A 288 -3.18 10.34 -17.18
CA LEU A 288 -4.36 10.80 -17.91
C LEU A 288 -5.65 10.29 -17.26
N PHE A 289 -5.68 9.03 -16.82
CA PHE A 289 -6.82 8.47 -16.10
C PHE A 289 -7.09 9.19 -14.77
N ILE A 290 -6.06 9.40 -13.95
CA ILE A 290 -6.16 10.15 -12.69
C ILE A 290 -6.67 11.57 -12.94
N ILE A 291 -6.15 12.25 -13.97
CA ILE A 291 -6.59 13.59 -14.38
C ILE A 291 -8.06 13.59 -14.78
N ASN A 292 -8.49 12.63 -15.60
CA ASN A 292 -9.87 12.53 -16.08
C ASN A 292 -10.88 12.28 -14.96
N ILE A 293 -10.46 11.68 -13.83
CA ILE A 293 -11.30 11.54 -12.65
C ILE A 293 -11.22 12.77 -11.74
N MET A 294 -10.03 13.34 -11.56
CA MET A 294 -9.82 14.48 -10.66
C MET A 294 -10.47 15.75 -11.18
N GLU A 295 -10.42 16.01 -12.50
CA GLU A 295 -10.90 17.26 -13.09
C GLU A 295 -12.41 17.49 -12.86
N PRO A 296 -13.32 16.53 -13.12
CA PRO A 296 -14.73 16.69 -12.78
C PRO A 296 -14.99 16.90 -11.29
N LEU A 297 -14.22 16.24 -10.40
CA LEU A 297 -14.34 16.40 -8.95
C LEU A 297 -13.95 17.83 -8.52
N LEU A 298 -12.85 18.36 -9.05
CA LEU A 298 -12.41 19.73 -8.79
C LEU A 298 -13.43 20.76 -9.32
N GLN A 299 -13.98 20.53 -10.51
CA GLN A 299 -15.01 21.39 -11.09
C GLN A 299 -16.28 21.39 -10.23
N ALA A 300 -16.74 20.21 -9.78
CA ALA A 300 -17.89 20.09 -8.88
C ALA A 300 -17.64 20.80 -7.54
N TYR A 301 -16.49 20.57 -6.92
CA TYR A 301 -16.09 21.21 -5.66
C TYR A 301 -16.01 22.76 -5.79
N THR A 302 -15.49 23.25 -6.91
CA THR A 302 -15.39 24.69 -7.20
C THR A 302 -16.76 25.30 -7.49
N ALA A 303 -17.62 24.63 -8.25
CA ALA A 303 -18.94 25.15 -8.60
C ALA A 303 -19.83 25.34 -7.36
N ARG A 304 -19.74 24.43 -6.38
CA ARG A 304 -20.49 24.51 -5.12
C ARG A 304 -20.06 25.69 -4.23
N SER A 305 -18.84 26.20 -4.39
CA SER A 305 -18.42 27.44 -3.70
C SER A 305 -19.21 28.68 -4.11
N ARG A 306 -19.93 28.64 -5.25
CA ARG A 306 -20.67 29.77 -5.85
C ARG A 306 -22.18 29.72 -5.58
N LEU A 307 -22.70 28.68 -4.90
CA LEU A 307 -24.14 28.44 -4.69
C LEU A 307 -24.58 28.68 -3.22
N PRO A 308 -25.81 29.16 -2.94
CA PRO A 308 -26.29 29.38 -1.56
C PRO A 308 -26.66 28.11 -0.76
N ALA A 309 -25.69 27.62 0.00
CA ALA A 309 -25.65 26.97 1.33
C ALA A 309 -26.60 25.84 1.84
N SER A 310 -27.92 25.76 1.60
CA SER A 310 -28.75 25.00 2.58
C SER A 310 -29.04 23.50 2.32
N GLY A 311 -28.69 22.94 1.16
CA GLY A 311 -29.01 21.52 0.81
C GLY A 311 -27.81 20.58 0.60
N ASP A 312 -26.58 21.11 0.57
CA ASP A 312 -25.45 20.48 -0.14
C ASP A 312 -24.35 19.92 0.78
N ALA A 313 -24.48 20.00 2.10
CA ALA A 313 -23.38 19.70 3.02
C ALA A 313 -22.91 18.24 2.94
N ALA A 314 -23.84 17.28 2.78
CA ALA A 314 -23.52 15.86 2.65
C ALA A 314 -22.86 15.54 1.30
N GLU A 315 -23.37 16.09 0.20
CA GLU A 315 -22.77 15.94 -1.13
C GLU A 315 -21.36 16.55 -1.18
N LEU A 316 -21.16 17.68 -0.51
CA LEU A 316 -19.86 18.32 -0.41
C LEU A 316 -18.87 17.48 0.40
N SER A 317 -19.32 16.85 1.50
CA SER A 317 -18.50 15.90 2.27
C SER A 317 -18.09 14.66 1.47
N VAL A 318 -18.96 14.17 0.59
CA VAL A 318 -18.63 13.08 -0.36
C VAL A 318 -17.53 13.53 -1.32
N ILE A 319 -17.69 14.70 -1.95
CA ILE A 319 -16.70 15.26 -2.88
C ILE A 319 -15.36 15.49 -2.17
N GLU A 320 -15.36 16.06 -0.96
CA GLU A 320 -14.17 16.25 -0.13
C GLU A 320 -13.45 14.92 0.13
N GLY A 321 -14.20 13.85 0.46
CA GLY A 321 -13.64 12.51 0.67
C GLY A 321 -13.05 11.89 -0.60
N GLN A 322 -13.70 12.07 -1.75
CA GLN A 322 -13.20 11.58 -3.05
C GLN A 322 -11.92 12.32 -3.45
N ILE A 323 -11.90 13.64 -3.29
CA ILE A 323 -10.71 14.45 -3.56
C ILE A 323 -9.58 14.07 -2.58
N ALA A 324 -9.88 13.81 -1.30
CA ALA A 324 -8.86 13.39 -0.33
C ALA A 324 -8.16 12.09 -0.78
N TRP A 325 -8.90 11.08 -1.24
CA TRP A 325 -8.31 9.87 -1.83
C TRP A 325 -7.43 10.17 -3.04
N MET A 326 -7.90 11.01 -3.97
CA MET A 326 -7.12 11.39 -5.15
C MET A 326 -5.83 12.12 -4.77
N VAL A 327 -5.88 13.02 -3.79
CA VAL A 327 -4.70 13.74 -3.28
C VAL A 327 -3.72 12.76 -2.62
N HIS A 328 -4.19 11.78 -1.84
CA HIS A 328 -3.33 10.75 -1.26
C HIS A 328 -2.67 9.86 -2.32
N ILE A 329 -3.41 9.47 -3.37
CA ILE A 329 -2.87 8.70 -4.50
C ILE A 329 -1.76 9.48 -5.21
N ILE A 330 -2.02 10.75 -5.53
CA ILE A 330 -1.02 11.64 -6.16
C ILE A 330 0.19 11.83 -5.23
N ALA A 331 -0.03 12.05 -3.94
CA ALA A 331 1.04 12.16 -2.94
C ALA A 331 1.93 10.92 -2.89
N ALA A 332 1.33 9.72 -2.98
CA ALA A 332 2.06 8.46 -2.99
C ALA A 332 2.89 8.29 -4.28
N ILE A 333 2.32 8.63 -5.44
CA ILE A 333 3.02 8.58 -6.74
C ILE A 333 4.26 9.49 -6.75
N LEU A 334 4.12 10.70 -6.21
CA LEU A 334 5.19 11.70 -6.18
C LEU A 334 6.24 11.43 -5.10
N LYS A 335 5.94 10.57 -4.12
CA LYS A 335 6.91 10.08 -3.12
C LYS A 335 8.04 9.30 -3.79
N ILE A 336 7.77 8.59 -4.90
CA ILE A 336 8.75 7.82 -5.65
C ILE A 336 9.18 8.64 -6.86
N ARG A 337 10.41 9.16 -6.88
CA ARG A 337 10.87 10.02 -7.98
C ARG A 337 11.07 9.28 -9.31
N GLN A 338 11.49 8.01 -9.27
CA GLN A 338 12.00 7.33 -10.46
C GLN A 338 11.70 5.84 -10.45
N THR A 339 11.37 5.31 -11.62
CA THR A 339 11.36 3.88 -11.94
C THR A 339 12.44 3.57 -12.97
N VAL A 340 13.12 2.44 -12.79
CA VAL A 340 14.23 2.02 -13.66
C VAL A 340 13.71 1.81 -15.09
N GLY A 341 14.37 2.43 -16.08
CA GLY A 341 14.08 2.21 -17.51
C GLY A 341 13.19 3.25 -18.19
N CYS A 342 12.79 4.34 -17.52
CA CYS A 342 12.01 5.42 -18.12
C CYS A 342 12.80 6.74 -18.24
N SER A 343 12.43 7.59 -19.20
CA SER A 343 12.99 8.95 -19.34
C SER A 343 12.56 9.83 -18.16
N GLN A 344 13.53 10.46 -17.51
CA GLN A 344 13.26 11.36 -16.39
C GLN A 344 12.43 12.57 -16.81
N ASP A 345 12.73 13.15 -17.98
CA ASP A 345 12.05 14.35 -18.49
C ASP A 345 10.54 14.13 -18.71
N SER A 346 10.14 12.95 -19.19
CA SER A 346 8.72 12.66 -19.41
C SER A 346 7.98 12.40 -18.09
N GLN A 347 8.64 11.77 -17.11
CA GLN A 347 8.06 11.58 -15.78
C GLN A 347 7.82 12.91 -15.06
N GLU A 348 8.79 13.85 -15.13
CA GLU A 348 8.66 15.19 -14.53
C GLU A 348 7.46 15.98 -15.08
N LEU A 349 7.12 15.81 -16.36
CA LEU A 349 5.95 16.47 -16.96
C LEU A 349 4.63 15.93 -16.39
N PHE A 350 4.50 14.61 -16.25
CA PHE A 350 3.31 14.01 -15.64
C PHE A 350 3.23 14.32 -14.14
N ASP A 351 4.36 14.30 -13.44
CA ASP A 351 4.44 14.71 -12.04
C ASP A 351 3.93 16.16 -11.86
N ALA A 352 4.31 17.07 -12.78
CA ALA A 352 3.85 18.45 -12.78
C ALA A 352 2.34 18.59 -13.06
N GLU A 353 1.79 17.83 -14.00
CA GLU A 353 0.35 17.81 -14.31
C GLU A 353 -0.48 17.37 -13.09
N LEU A 354 -0.06 16.30 -12.41
CA LEU A 354 -0.74 15.81 -11.21
C LEU A 354 -0.58 16.81 -10.05
N ALA A 355 0.63 17.31 -9.82
CA ALA A 355 0.90 18.28 -8.77
C ALA A 355 0.13 19.60 -8.97
N ALA A 356 -0.03 20.08 -10.20
CA ALA A 356 -0.74 21.31 -10.49
C ALA A 356 -2.20 21.28 -9.99
N ARG A 357 -2.88 20.14 -10.14
CA ARG A 357 -4.28 19.98 -9.70
C ARG A 357 -4.42 20.04 -8.19
N VAL A 358 -3.48 19.44 -7.45
CA VAL A 358 -3.46 19.52 -5.98
C VAL A 358 -3.07 20.93 -5.52
N LEU A 359 -2.11 21.58 -6.18
CA LEU A 359 -1.68 22.95 -5.84
C LEU A 359 -2.80 23.98 -6.12
N GLN A 360 -3.56 23.83 -7.20
CA GLN A 360 -4.73 24.65 -7.48
C GLN A 360 -5.80 24.50 -6.39
N LEU A 361 -6.01 23.26 -5.93
CA LEU A 361 -6.98 22.93 -4.90
C LEU A 361 -6.71 23.66 -3.57
N ILE A 362 -5.44 23.88 -3.19
CA ILE A 362 -5.08 24.60 -1.95
C ILE A 362 -5.83 25.94 -1.85
N ASN A 363 -5.80 26.74 -2.91
CA ASN A 363 -6.47 28.05 -2.93
C ASN A 363 -8.01 27.92 -2.88
N ILE A 364 -8.56 26.87 -3.50
CA ILE A 364 -10.01 26.64 -3.54
C ILE A 364 -10.51 26.20 -2.16
N THR A 365 -9.74 25.36 -1.45
CA THR A 365 -10.16 24.81 -0.14
C THR A 365 -10.35 25.88 0.94
N ASP A 366 -9.66 27.01 0.84
CA ASP A 366 -9.68 28.06 1.85
C ASP A 366 -10.50 29.30 1.45
N THR A 367 -11.35 29.21 0.43
CA THR A 367 -12.15 30.34 -0.07
C THR A 367 -13.64 30.06 -0.10
N GLY A 368 -14.44 31.14 -0.08
CA GLY A 368 -15.91 31.06 -0.21
C GLY A 368 -16.58 30.26 0.90
N VAL A 369 -17.57 29.44 0.53
CA VAL A 369 -18.35 28.58 1.47
C VAL A 369 -17.45 27.55 2.17
N HIS A 370 -16.35 27.13 1.53
CA HIS A 370 -15.44 26.13 2.09
C HIS A 370 -14.73 26.63 3.35
N ALA A 371 -14.49 27.94 3.46
CA ALA A 371 -13.87 28.57 4.64
C ALA A 371 -14.74 28.49 5.91
N GLN A 372 -16.00 28.05 5.80
CA GLN A 372 -16.89 27.86 6.95
C GLN A 372 -16.89 26.41 7.46
N ARG A 373 -16.18 25.51 6.79
CA ARG A 373 -16.23 24.05 7.03
C ARG A 373 -15.03 23.49 7.78
N TYR A 374 -14.22 24.33 8.43
CA TYR A 374 -13.02 23.88 9.17
C TYR A 374 -13.32 22.87 10.30
N GLN A 375 -14.57 22.84 10.79
CA GLN A 375 -15.02 21.88 11.79
C GLN A 375 -15.49 20.54 11.22
N GLU A 376 -15.65 20.43 9.90
CA GLU A 376 -16.12 19.21 9.24
C GLU A 376 -14.98 18.20 9.07
N ILE A 377 -15.22 16.96 9.50
CA ILE A 377 -14.22 15.87 9.43
C ILE A 377 -13.80 15.62 7.98
N SER A 378 -14.73 15.70 7.02
CA SER A 378 -14.41 15.50 5.59
C SER A 378 -13.41 16.54 5.07
N LYS A 379 -13.53 17.79 5.51
CA LYS A 379 -12.57 18.85 5.18
C LYS A 379 -11.23 18.65 5.88
N GLN A 380 -11.23 18.27 7.15
CA GLN A 380 -10.01 17.95 7.89
C GLN A 380 -9.21 16.82 7.22
N ARG A 381 -9.88 15.76 6.75
CA ARG A 381 -9.26 14.68 5.97
C ARG A 381 -8.63 15.18 4.68
N LEU A 382 -9.34 16.05 3.94
CA LEU A 382 -8.80 16.66 2.72
C LEU A 382 -7.55 17.48 3.00
N ASP A 383 -7.55 18.27 4.08
CA ASP A 383 -6.40 19.08 4.46
C ASP A 383 -5.20 18.24 4.91
N ARG A 384 -5.44 17.13 5.62
CA ARG A 384 -4.39 16.14 5.91
C ARG A 384 -3.80 15.54 4.63
N ALA A 385 -4.63 15.21 3.65
CA ALA A 385 -4.17 14.71 2.36
C ALA A 385 -3.28 15.74 1.64
N ILE A 386 -3.69 17.01 1.63
CA ILE A 386 -2.89 18.12 1.06
C ILE A 386 -1.54 18.26 1.78
N LEU A 387 -1.51 18.18 3.12
CA LEU A 387 -0.27 18.26 3.89
C LEU A 387 0.68 17.10 3.53
N ILE A 388 0.17 15.88 3.42
CA ILE A 388 0.96 14.69 3.01
C ILE A 388 1.47 14.84 1.58
N PHE A 389 0.64 15.36 0.68
CA PHE A 389 1.08 15.73 -0.67
C PHE A 389 2.24 16.71 -0.63
N VAL A 390 2.12 17.81 0.11
CA VAL A 390 3.18 18.83 0.18
C VAL A 390 4.46 18.25 0.79
N GLN A 391 4.37 17.39 1.81
CA GLN A 391 5.53 16.71 2.39
C GLN A 391 6.26 15.84 1.35
N ASN A 392 5.53 14.99 0.62
CA ASN A 392 6.12 14.11 -0.40
C ASN A 392 6.65 14.91 -1.60
N PHE A 393 5.86 15.87 -2.08
CA PHE A 393 6.25 16.76 -3.18
C PHE A 393 7.50 17.56 -2.82
N ARG A 394 7.59 18.08 -1.59
CA ARG A 394 8.78 18.77 -1.09
C ARG A 394 10.00 17.86 -1.11
N ARG A 395 9.89 16.66 -0.53
CA ARG A 395 10.99 15.67 -0.54
C ARG A 395 11.45 15.36 -1.97
N SER A 396 10.57 15.48 -2.96
CA SER A 396 10.86 15.19 -4.36
C SER A 396 11.28 16.39 -5.22
N TYR A 397 10.84 17.61 -4.93
CA TYR A 397 11.00 18.75 -5.86
C TYR A 397 11.27 20.09 -5.18
N VAL A 398 11.49 20.12 -3.85
CA VAL A 398 11.78 21.36 -3.11
C VAL A 398 12.99 21.18 -2.19
N GLY A 399 13.91 22.15 -2.21
CA GLY A 399 15.14 22.14 -1.41
C GLY A 399 16.39 21.79 -2.23
N ASP A 400 17.44 21.28 -1.57
CA ASP A 400 18.76 21.11 -2.20
C ASP A 400 18.75 20.09 -3.35
N GLN A 401 17.84 19.10 -3.31
CA GLN A 401 17.66 18.09 -4.36
C GLN A 401 16.76 18.55 -5.53
N ALA A 402 16.25 19.79 -5.50
CA ALA A 402 15.32 20.34 -6.51
C ALA A 402 16.03 21.00 -7.70
N MET A 403 17.35 21.20 -7.62
CA MET A 403 18.17 21.84 -8.67
C MET A 403 18.11 21.14 -10.04
N HIS A 404 17.50 19.95 -10.13
CA HIS A 404 17.43 19.14 -11.34
C HIS A 404 16.02 19.06 -11.98
N ALA A 405 14.96 19.59 -11.35
CA ALA A 405 13.57 19.43 -11.78
C ALA A 405 13.10 20.50 -12.81
N SER A 406 13.92 20.74 -13.84
CA SER A 406 13.71 21.88 -14.76
C SER A 406 12.43 21.78 -15.60
N LYS A 407 12.02 20.56 -16.00
CA LYS A 407 10.82 20.35 -16.81
C LYS A 407 9.55 20.51 -15.98
N LEU A 408 9.60 20.06 -14.73
CA LEU A 408 8.51 20.19 -13.78
C LEU A 408 8.16 21.67 -13.54
N TYR A 409 9.14 22.51 -13.19
CA TYR A 409 8.87 23.94 -12.96
C TYR A 409 8.45 24.68 -14.23
N ALA A 410 8.97 24.31 -15.40
CA ALA A 410 8.50 24.87 -16.67
C ALA A 410 7.00 24.58 -16.86
N ARG A 411 6.56 23.34 -16.63
CA ARG A 411 5.14 22.97 -16.77
C ARG A 411 4.26 23.58 -15.69
N LEU A 412 4.71 23.63 -14.44
CA LEU A 412 3.98 24.31 -13.36
C LEU A 412 3.85 25.82 -13.60
N SER A 413 4.85 26.44 -14.21
CA SER A 413 4.79 27.84 -14.63
C SER A 413 3.72 28.07 -15.69
N GLU A 414 3.59 27.16 -16.66
CA GLU A 414 2.54 27.24 -17.69
C GLU A 414 1.14 27.05 -17.12
N LEU A 415 0.95 26.12 -16.19
CA LEU A 415 -0.36 25.76 -15.65
C LEU A 415 -0.86 26.71 -14.56
N LEU A 416 0.02 27.14 -13.66
CA LEU A 416 -0.34 27.87 -12.44
C LEU A 416 0.42 29.19 -12.25
N GLY A 417 1.36 29.52 -13.15
CA GLY A 417 2.24 30.69 -12.96
C GLY A 417 3.28 30.50 -11.84
N LEU A 418 3.53 29.25 -11.41
CA LEU A 418 4.55 28.93 -10.41
C LEU A 418 5.93 28.90 -11.07
N THR A 419 6.55 30.06 -11.22
CA THR A 419 7.79 30.26 -11.98
C THR A 419 9.04 29.74 -11.27
N ASP A 420 9.04 29.72 -9.94
CA ASP A 420 10.21 29.37 -9.14
C ASP A 420 9.86 28.80 -7.75
N HIS A 421 10.90 28.37 -7.03
CA HIS A 421 10.78 27.80 -5.70
C HIS A 421 10.20 28.77 -4.66
N LEU A 422 10.45 30.08 -4.81
CA LEU A 422 9.98 31.07 -3.84
C LEU A 422 8.46 31.25 -3.95
N VAL A 423 7.92 31.29 -5.16
CA VAL A 423 6.46 31.37 -5.39
C VAL A 423 5.78 30.11 -4.84
N LEU A 424 6.34 28.93 -5.09
CA LEU A 424 5.82 27.68 -4.53
C LEU A 424 5.87 27.65 -3.00
N LEU A 425 6.99 28.06 -2.39
CA LEU A 425 7.09 28.15 -0.93
C LEU A 425 6.07 29.14 -0.36
N ASN A 426 5.75 30.23 -1.08
CA ASN A 426 4.72 31.16 -0.64
C ASN A 426 3.33 30.51 -0.56
N VAL A 427 2.97 29.65 -1.52
CA VAL A 427 1.72 28.87 -1.48
C VAL A 427 1.71 27.93 -0.27
N ILE A 428 2.81 27.19 -0.06
CA ILE A 428 2.93 26.23 1.04
C ILE A 428 2.84 26.94 2.41
N VAL A 429 3.58 28.03 2.60
CA VAL A 429 3.57 28.78 3.87
C VAL A 429 2.24 29.51 4.07
N GLY A 430 1.62 29.99 2.99
CA GLY A 430 0.25 30.50 3.04
C GLY A 430 -0.71 29.44 3.59
N LYS A 431 -0.62 28.21 3.11
CA LYS A 431 -1.42 27.09 3.62
C LYS A 431 -1.13 26.75 5.08
N ILE A 432 0.15 26.72 5.47
CA ILE A 432 0.56 26.55 6.88
C ILE A 432 -0.10 27.62 7.76
N ALA A 433 -0.01 28.90 7.35
CA ALA A 433 -0.59 30.00 8.11
C ALA A 433 -2.12 29.86 8.24
N THR A 434 -2.82 29.50 7.15
CA THR A 434 -4.27 29.28 7.18
C THR A 434 -4.65 28.13 8.09
N ASN A 435 -3.93 27.00 8.03
CA ASN A 435 -4.24 25.85 8.87
C ASN A 435 -4.07 26.17 10.36
N LEU A 436 -2.98 26.84 10.74
CA LEU A 436 -2.74 27.27 12.12
C LEU A 436 -3.79 28.28 12.63
N LYS A 437 -4.38 29.07 11.73
CA LYS A 437 -5.45 30.02 12.06
C LYS A 437 -6.80 29.35 12.27
N CYS A 438 -7.12 28.35 11.43
CA CYS A 438 -8.49 27.87 11.27
C CYS A 438 -8.78 26.52 11.94
N TYR A 439 -7.77 25.67 12.17
CA TYR A 439 -7.94 24.30 12.70
C TYR A 439 -7.63 24.17 14.20
N ALA A 440 -7.99 25.18 15.00
CA ALA A 440 -7.60 25.25 16.41
C ALA A 440 -8.02 24.03 17.25
N GLU A 441 -9.14 23.39 16.89
CA GLU A 441 -9.72 22.24 17.60
C GLU A 441 -9.26 20.88 17.06
N CYS A 442 -8.50 20.85 15.96
CA CYS A 442 -8.05 19.61 15.30
C CYS A 442 -6.53 19.41 15.49
N GLU A 443 -6.17 18.72 16.58
CA GLU A 443 -4.77 18.44 16.95
C GLU A 443 -3.99 17.77 15.79
N ASP A 444 -4.58 16.78 15.12
CA ASP A 444 -3.93 16.05 14.02
C ASP A 444 -3.51 16.97 12.85
N VAL A 445 -4.35 17.94 12.47
CA VAL A 445 -4.04 18.87 11.37
C VAL A 445 -2.95 19.85 11.81
N ILE A 446 -3.03 20.34 13.06
CA ILE A 446 -2.03 21.25 13.61
C ILE A 446 -0.66 20.56 13.71
N ASP A 447 -0.59 19.35 14.25
CA ASP A 447 0.65 18.60 14.42
C ASP A 447 1.31 18.29 13.06
N HIS A 448 0.54 17.84 12.07
CA HIS A 448 1.07 17.65 10.71
C HIS A 448 1.54 18.97 10.06
N THR A 449 0.79 20.06 10.27
CA THR A 449 1.14 21.40 9.76
C THR A 449 2.45 21.88 10.36
N LEU A 450 2.63 21.75 11.68
CA LEU A 450 3.86 22.13 12.37
C LEU A 450 5.03 21.22 12.01
N SER A 451 4.81 19.91 11.85
CA SER A 451 5.83 18.99 11.35
C SER A 451 6.34 19.43 9.97
N LEU A 452 5.44 19.79 9.05
CA LEU A 452 5.83 20.32 7.73
C LEU A 452 6.58 21.65 7.86
N PHE A 453 6.13 22.56 8.73
CA PHE A 453 6.79 23.86 8.91
C PHE A 453 8.21 23.69 9.49
N GLN A 454 8.39 22.83 10.49
CA GLN A 454 9.68 22.47 11.05
C GLN A 454 10.61 21.86 10.00
N GLU A 455 10.09 20.92 9.21
CA GLU A 455 10.84 20.31 8.11
C GLU A 455 11.32 21.36 7.09
N LEU A 456 10.50 22.36 6.77
CA LEU A 456 10.87 23.46 5.86
C LEU A 456 11.90 24.43 6.48
N ALA A 457 11.73 24.78 7.76
CA ALA A 457 12.60 25.69 8.50
C ALA A 457 14.00 25.08 8.74
N SER A 458 14.06 23.77 8.95
CA SER A 458 15.31 23.03 9.19
C SER A 458 16.23 22.94 7.95
N GLY A 459 15.69 23.09 6.73
CA GLY A 459 16.47 23.02 5.50
C GLY A 459 17.27 24.30 5.24
N TYR A 460 18.56 24.18 4.87
CA TYR A 460 19.44 25.34 4.72
C TYR A 460 18.97 26.33 3.64
N MET A 461 18.69 25.85 2.43
CA MET A 461 18.20 26.71 1.34
C MET A 461 16.75 27.12 1.54
N THR A 462 15.88 26.21 1.97
CA THR A 462 14.46 26.50 2.21
C THR A 462 14.29 27.52 3.33
N GLY A 463 14.99 27.36 4.46
CA GLY A 463 14.97 28.29 5.59
C GLY A 463 15.37 29.72 5.21
N LYS A 464 16.41 29.89 4.38
CA LYS A 464 16.79 31.21 3.85
C LYS A 464 15.71 31.84 2.98
N LEU A 465 15.01 31.03 2.17
CA LEU A 465 13.92 31.52 1.33
C LEU A 465 12.66 31.83 2.16
N LEU A 466 12.38 31.05 3.20
CA LEU A 466 11.25 31.29 4.11
C LEU A 466 11.29 32.70 4.71
N LEU A 467 12.46 33.17 5.13
CA LEU A 467 12.64 34.52 5.71
C LEU A 467 12.30 35.66 4.74
N LYS A 468 12.25 35.39 3.43
CA LYS A 468 11.85 36.38 2.42
C LYS A 468 10.34 36.51 2.28
N LEU A 469 9.57 35.53 2.75
CA LEU A 469 8.12 35.47 2.56
C LEU A 469 7.39 36.33 3.59
N GLU A 470 6.42 37.11 3.13
CA GLU A 470 5.58 37.94 4.01
C GLU A 470 4.75 37.07 4.97
N SER A 471 4.27 35.90 4.53
CA SER A 471 3.55 34.96 5.38
C SER A 471 4.41 34.47 6.56
N THR A 472 5.70 34.20 6.34
CA THR A 472 6.63 33.83 7.43
C THR A 472 6.84 35.00 8.38
N LYS A 473 7.09 36.21 7.86
CA LYS A 473 7.23 37.42 8.67
C LYS A 473 5.98 37.69 9.49
N PHE A 474 4.80 37.47 8.92
CA PHE A 474 3.52 37.59 9.63
C PHE A 474 3.44 36.61 10.80
N ILE A 475 3.78 35.33 10.59
CA ILE A 475 3.76 34.31 11.66
C ILE A 475 4.72 34.72 12.79
N ILE A 476 5.95 35.13 12.46
CA ILE A 476 6.96 35.56 13.43
C ILE A 476 6.51 36.81 14.19
N ALA A 477 5.88 37.78 13.52
CA ALA A 477 5.42 39.02 14.16
C ALA A 477 4.15 38.83 15.01
N ASN A 478 3.31 37.82 14.70
CA ASN A 478 1.97 37.66 15.25
C ASN A 478 1.78 36.30 15.94
N HIS A 479 2.74 35.84 16.74
CA HIS A 479 2.79 34.51 17.35
C HIS A 479 1.96 34.37 18.66
N SER A 480 0.80 35.03 18.74
CA SER A 480 -0.11 35.01 19.89
C SER A 480 -1.44 34.33 19.59
N ARG A 481 -2.20 34.00 20.64
CA ARG A 481 -3.54 33.38 20.53
C ARG A 481 -4.54 34.19 19.71
N GLU A 482 -4.35 35.51 19.59
CA GLU A 482 -5.23 36.40 18.82
C GLU A 482 -5.20 36.07 17.33
N ASN A 483 -4.04 35.62 16.83
CA ASN A 483 -3.84 35.25 15.44
C ASN A 483 -3.80 33.75 15.23
N PHE A 484 -3.44 32.96 16.26
CA PHE A 484 -3.34 31.51 16.20
C PHE A 484 -4.08 30.87 17.38
N PRO A 485 -5.40 30.63 17.26
CA PRO A 485 -6.24 30.21 18.38
C PRO A 485 -5.85 28.85 18.99
N PHE A 486 -5.20 27.97 18.22
CA PHE A 486 -4.72 26.67 18.71
C PHE A 486 -3.73 26.79 19.90
N LEU A 487 -3.09 27.96 20.07
CA LEU A 487 -2.17 28.21 21.18
C LEU A 487 -2.87 28.27 22.54
N GLU A 488 -4.18 28.50 22.58
CA GLU A 488 -4.97 28.50 23.82
C GLU A 488 -5.52 27.11 24.16
N GLU A 489 -5.71 26.26 23.15
CA GLU A 489 -6.29 24.93 23.32
C GLU A 489 -5.41 24.01 24.17
N TYR A 490 -6.02 23.31 25.12
CA TYR A 490 -5.31 22.46 26.09
C TYR A 490 -4.77 21.20 25.43
N ARG A 491 -5.46 20.68 24.41
CA ARG A 491 -5.02 19.50 23.65
C ARG A 491 -3.71 19.76 22.91
N CYS A 492 -3.52 20.98 22.41
CA CYS A 492 -2.39 21.38 21.58
C CYS A 492 -1.12 21.81 22.36
N VAL A 493 -0.90 21.36 23.61
CA VAL A 493 0.26 21.79 24.42
C VAL A 493 1.61 21.40 23.79
N ARG A 494 1.70 20.20 23.23
CA ARG A 494 2.89 19.75 22.49
C ARG A 494 3.10 20.57 21.23
N SER A 495 2.03 20.79 20.47
CA SER A 495 2.00 21.59 19.25
C SER A 495 2.47 23.03 19.50
N ARG A 496 2.02 23.64 20.61
CA ARG A 496 2.46 24.97 21.07
C ARG A 496 3.96 25.04 21.29
N THR A 497 4.52 24.02 21.95
CA THR A 497 5.96 23.93 22.20
C THR A 497 6.73 23.81 20.89
N ASN A 498 6.24 23.00 19.95
CA ASN A 498 6.85 22.85 18.63
C ASN A 498 6.77 24.15 17.81
N PHE A 499 5.64 24.85 17.84
CA PHE A 499 5.48 26.14 17.16
C PHE A 499 6.55 27.15 17.58
N TYR A 500 6.77 27.34 18.89
CA TYR A 500 7.81 28.24 19.38
C TYR A 500 9.24 27.74 19.18
N TYR A 501 9.45 26.43 19.02
CA TYR A 501 10.75 25.88 18.65
C TYR A 501 11.10 26.16 17.18
N ILE A 502 10.10 26.25 16.30
CA ILE A 502 10.29 26.51 14.87
C ILE A 502 10.62 27.99 14.59
N LEU A 503 9.98 28.91 15.33
CA LEU A 503 10.21 30.36 15.23
C LEU A 503 11.59 30.74 15.78
#